data_AF-A0A351RXQ9-F1
#
_entry.id   AF-A0A351RXQ9-F1
#
_cell.length_a   1.000
_cell.length_b   1.000
_cell.length_c   1.000
_cell.angle_alpha   90.00
_cell.angle_beta   90.00
_cell.angle_gamma   90.00
#
_symmetry.space_group_name_H-M   'P 1'
#
loop_
_entity.id
_entity.type
_entity.pdbx_description
1 polymer ?
#
loop_
_entity_poly.entity_id
_entity_poly.type
_entity_poly.pdbx_seq_one_letter_code
_entity_poly.pdbx_strand_id
1 'polypeptide(L)'
;MKRLILLGLFLSLSSTSIAAEQIRLYKQYIVGTPKAYLQKAHVLEDCSAKYEQGTLCMKNHSLSGENTEIAFRFLNDRLVSIVLMVPLGDVNKIKKMFHVMKTQFDLVLIENDKERLDIIEISSNTFAKNDFTKMIADFENRAYQKHNIKYTFISKDEFKTQSRKARNFTEIFKDAPIHMRAATYSVGRKDGRVIGTISFIVPGITEAYLDQNPIVEDF
;
A
#
# COMPACT_ATOMS: atom_id res chain seq x y z
N MET A 1 -24.23 59.24 -37.47
CA MET A 1 -24.03 57.81 -37.83
C MET A 1 -23.04 57.20 -36.84
N LYS A 2 -23.50 56.29 -35.99
CA LYS A 2 -22.73 55.63 -34.92
C LYS A 2 -21.93 54.48 -35.52
N ARG A 3 -20.60 54.44 -35.32
CA ARG A 3 -19.78 53.24 -35.57
C ARG A 3 -19.41 52.63 -34.22
N LEU A 4 -20.06 51.52 -33.88
CA LEU A 4 -19.68 50.67 -32.76
C LEU A 4 -18.39 49.93 -33.13
N ILE A 5 -17.36 50.07 -32.29
CA ILE A 5 -16.16 49.24 -32.33
C ILE A 5 -16.42 48.03 -31.43
N LEU A 6 -16.38 46.84 -32.03
CA LEU A 6 -16.53 45.55 -31.36
C LEU A 6 -15.43 45.37 -30.30
N LEU A 7 -15.85 45.14 -29.06
CA LEU A 7 -15.00 44.61 -27.99
C LEU A 7 -14.88 43.10 -28.22
N GLY A 8 -13.72 42.65 -28.70
CA GLY A 8 -13.40 41.22 -28.82
C GLY A 8 -13.19 40.62 -27.43
N LEU A 9 -14.20 39.88 -26.96
CA LEU A 9 -14.14 39.10 -25.72
C LEU A 9 -13.22 37.88 -25.98
N PHE A 10 -11.93 38.01 -25.65
CA PHE A 10 -11.05 36.84 -25.49
C PHE A 10 -11.50 36.08 -24.25
N LEU A 11 -12.43 35.13 -24.43
CA LEU A 11 -12.72 34.09 -23.46
C LEU A 11 -11.49 33.17 -23.37
N SER A 12 -10.59 33.50 -22.47
CA SER A 12 -9.61 32.58 -21.94
C SER A 12 -10.35 31.45 -21.22
N LEU A 13 -10.58 30.35 -21.96
CA LEU A 13 -10.92 29.06 -21.40
C LEU A 13 -9.73 28.58 -20.56
N SER A 14 -9.65 29.06 -19.32
CA SER A 14 -8.84 28.45 -18.28
C SER A 14 -9.42 27.06 -18.04
N SER A 15 -8.96 26.07 -18.80
CA SER A 15 -9.13 24.68 -18.41
C SER A 15 -8.41 24.58 -17.06
N THR A 16 -9.17 24.53 -15.98
CA THR A 16 -8.65 24.01 -14.72
C THR A 16 -8.23 22.59 -15.04
N SER A 17 -6.95 22.39 -15.34
CA SER A 17 -6.33 21.07 -15.29
C SER A 17 -6.55 20.63 -13.86
N ILE A 18 -7.58 19.80 -13.63
CA ILE A 18 -7.71 19.08 -12.38
C ILE A 18 -6.54 18.13 -12.45
N ALA A 19 -5.40 18.55 -11.88
CA ALA A 19 -4.31 17.62 -11.61
C ALA A 19 -4.93 16.53 -10.75
N ALA A 20 -5.20 15.38 -11.36
CA ALA A 20 -5.77 14.24 -10.66
C ALA A 20 -4.84 13.95 -9.47
N GLU A 21 -5.40 13.97 -8.27
CA GLU A 21 -4.63 13.80 -7.05
C GLU A 21 -3.85 12.47 -7.12
N GLN A 22 -2.52 12.56 -7.18
CA GLN A 22 -1.66 11.41 -7.41
C GLN A 22 -1.62 10.49 -6.18
N ILE A 23 -2.09 9.25 -6.31
CA ILE A 23 -2.12 8.29 -5.20
C ILE A 23 -0.80 7.53 -5.10
N ARG A 24 0.00 7.84 -4.06
CA ARG A 24 1.32 7.23 -3.84
C ARG A 24 1.24 5.89 -3.13
N LEU A 25 1.69 4.81 -3.80
CA LEU A 25 1.83 3.48 -3.19
C LEU A 25 2.99 3.44 -2.19
N TYR A 26 4.19 3.81 -2.65
CA TYR A 26 5.42 3.72 -1.89
C TYR A 26 6.45 4.74 -2.42
N LYS A 27 7.00 5.58 -1.54
CA LYS A 27 7.93 6.66 -1.91
C LYS A 27 7.41 7.47 -3.12
N GLN A 28 8.14 7.47 -4.24
CA GLN A 28 7.79 8.19 -5.46
C GLN A 28 6.83 7.44 -6.38
N TYR A 29 6.52 6.17 -6.12
CA TYR A 29 5.72 5.34 -7.01
C TYR A 29 4.22 5.57 -6.82
N ILE A 30 3.55 5.90 -7.92
CA ILE A 30 2.16 6.36 -7.94
C ILE A 30 1.30 5.35 -8.70
N VAL A 31 0.07 5.12 -8.22
CA VAL A 31 -0.91 4.30 -8.92
C VAL A 31 -1.19 4.88 -10.31
N GLY A 32 -1.13 4.04 -11.33
CA GLY A 32 -1.40 4.43 -12.71
C GLY A 32 -0.16 4.69 -13.54
N THR A 33 1.04 4.75 -12.92
CA THR A 33 2.30 4.99 -13.64
C THR A 33 2.48 3.94 -14.75
N PRO A 34 2.73 4.36 -16.01
CA PRO A 34 2.94 3.42 -17.10
C PRO A 34 4.12 2.49 -16.84
N LYS A 35 3.97 1.20 -17.17
CA LYS A 35 5.03 0.20 -17.10
C LYS A 35 6.26 0.62 -17.91
N ALA A 36 6.03 1.13 -19.12
CA ALA A 36 7.09 1.62 -20.01
C ALA A 36 7.88 2.78 -19.38
N TYR A 37 7.23 3.66 -18.62
CA TYR A 37 7.90 4.74 -17.89
C TYR A 37 8.85 4.17 -16.83
N LEU A 38 8.38 3.23 -16.01
CA LEU A 38 9.22 2.60 -14.98
C LEU A 38 10.40 1.84 -15.59
N GLN A 39 10.21 1.18 -16.73
CA GLN A 39 11.28 0.49 -17.46
C GLN A 39 12.33 1.43 -18.04
N LYS A 40 11.96 2.68 -18.38
CA LYS A 40 12.92 3.72 -18.78
C LYS A 40 13.67 4.30 -17.58
N ALA A 41 12.98 4.48 -16.46
CA ALA A 41 13.53 5.12 -15.26
C ALA A 41 14.42 4.18 -14.43
N HIS A 42 14.23 2.86 -14.53
CA HIS A 42 14.88 1.88 -13.67
C HIS A 42 15.35 0.66 -14.46
N VAL A 43 16.42 0.01 -13.97
CA VAL A 43 16.82 -1.31 -14.45
C VAL A 43 15.90 -2.34 -13.82
N LEU A 44 14.94 -2.82 -14.62
CA LEU A 44 13.93 -3.79 -14.20
C LEU A 44 14.12 -5.13 -14.90
N GLU A 45 13.94 -6.22 -14.16
CA GLU A 45 13.92 -7.58 -14.70
C GLU A 45 12.52 -8.19 -14.64
N ASP A 46 12.20 -9.08 -15.56
CA ASP A 46 10.98 -9.88 -15.47
C ASP A 46 11.11 -10.89 -14.31
N CYS A 47 10.22 -10.79 -13.35
CA CYS A 47 10.16 -11.69 -12.19
C CYS A 47 8.82 -12.43 -12.10
N SER A 48 8.12 -12.58 -13.22
CA SER A 48 6.84 -13.28 -13.34
C SER A 48 6.88 -14.69 -12.76
N ALA A 49 7.96 -15.44 -13.04
CA ALA A 49 8.13 -16.80 -12.52
C ALA A 49 8.26 -16.87 -10.97
N LYS A 50 8.66 -15.76 -10.33
CA LYS A 50 8.82 -15.67 -8.88
C LYS A 50 7.54 -15.21 -8.18
N TYR A 51 6.68 -14.49 -8.90
CA TYR A 51 5.49 -13.81 -8.39
C TYR A 51 4.26 -14.12 -9.26
N GLU A 52 3.75 -13.11 -9.95
CA GLU A 52 2.59 -13.18 -10.83
C GLU A 52 2.98 -12.69 -12.23
N GLN A 53 2.26 -13.18 -13.23
CA GLN A 53 2.52 -12.85 -14.63
C GLN A 53 2.57 -11.33 -14.85
N GLY A 54 3.61 -10.85 -15.52
CA GLY A 54 3.80 -9.44 -15.85
C GLY A 54 4.47 -8.60 -14.76
N THR A 55 4.85 -9.20 -13.62
CA THR A 55 5.59 -8.50 -12.55
C THR A 55 7.00 -8.14 -13.00
N LEU A 56 7.40 -6.88 -12.77
CA LEU A 56 8.77 -6.43 -12.97
C LEU A 56 9.45 -6.16 -11.62
N CYS A 57 10.73 -6.49 -11.51
CA CYS A 57 11.47 -6.34 -10.27
C CYS A 57 12.66 -5.39 -10.39
N MET A 58 12.86 -4.59 -9.35
CA MET A 58 14.06 -3.80 -9.13
C MET A 58 14.83 -4.35 -7.94
N LYS A 59 16.10 -4.69 -8.16
CA LYS A 59 17.02 -5.17 -7.13
C LYS A 59 17.72 -4.01 -6.43
N ASN A 60 18.41 -4.33 -5.33
CA ASN A 60 19.31 -3.42 -4.61
C ASN A 60 18.64 -2.16 -4.05
N HIS A 61 17.34 -2.26 -3.71
CA HIS A 61 16.63 -1.19 -3.04
C HIS A 61 16.89 -1.23 -1.54
N SER A 62 17.03 -0.07 -0.89
CA SER A 62 17.20 -0.01 0.57
C SER A 62 15.91 0.39 1.28
N LEU A 63 15.50 -0.44 2.25
CA LEU A 63 14.45 -0.12 3.22
C LEU A 63 15.04 -0.19 4.62
N SER A 64 15.17 0.97 5.28
CA SER A 64 15.70 1.05 6.64
C SER A 64 17.10 0.40 6.78
N GLY A 65 17.94 0.52 5.74
CA GLY A 65 19.28 -0.08 5.71
C GLY A 65 19.34 -1.56 5.32
N GLU A 66 18.19 -2.22 5.10
CA GLU A 66 18.15 -3.60 4.60
C GLU A 66 18.09 -3.60 3.07
N ASN A 67 18.81 -4.54 2.44
CA ASN A 67 18.66 -4.78 1.01
C ASN A 67 17.32 -5.45 0.73
N THR A 68 16.58 -4.91 -0.22
CA THR A 68 15.23 -5.33 -0.60
C THR A 68 15.09 -5.35 -2.12
N GLU A 69 14.20 -6.21 -2.59
CA GLU A 69 13.75 -6.22 -3.97
C GLU A 69 12.35 -5.58 -4.01
N ILE A 70 12.12 -4.69 -4.97
CA ILE A 70 10.79 -4.15 -5.26
C ILE A 70 10.20 -4.97 -6.40
N ALA A 71 9.00 -5.50 -6.22
CA ALA A 71 8.19 -6.09 -7.27
C ALA A 71 7.03 -5.14 -7.61
N PHE A 72 6.98 -4.69 -8.85
CA PHE A 72 5.94 -3.83 -9.42
C PHE A 72 4.87 -4.68 -10.10
N ARG A 73 3.62 -4.48 -9.72
CA ARG A 73 2.46 -5.20 -10.25
C ARG A 73 1.58 -4.28 -11.07
N PHE A 74 1.16 -4.77 -12.23
CA PHE A 74 0.50 -3.97 -13.24
C PHE A 74 -0.88 -4.52 -13.57
N LEU A 75 -1.81 -3.62 -13.84
CA LEU A 75 -3.09 -3.90 -14.49
C LEU A 75 -3.11 -3.06 -15.77
N ASN A 76 -3.28 -3.70 -16.93
CA ASN A 76 -3.21 -3.04 -18.24
C ASN A 76 -1.99 -2.11 -18.41
N ASP A 77 -0.81 -2.63 -18.07
CA ASP A 77 0.47 -1.89 -18.08
C ASP A 77 0.48 -0.61 -17.22
N ARG A 78 -0.41 -0.50 -16.24
CA ARG A 78 -0.42 0.59 -15.24
C ARG A 78 -0.13 0.05 -13.85
N LEU A 79 0.75 0.73 -13.10
CA LEU A 79 1.14 0.32 -11.76
C LEU A 79 -0.07 0.33 -10.80
N VAL A 80 -0.35 -0.77 -10.12
CA VAL A 80 -1.46 -0.87 -9.15
C VAL A 80 -1.02 -1.32 -7.77
N SER A 81 0.12 -2.00 -7.66
CA SER A 81 0.65 -2.46 -6.37
C SER A 81 2.17 -2.58 -6.41
N ILE A 82 2.78 -2.41 -5.24
CA ILE A 82 4.19 -2.66 -5.00
C ILE A 82 4.33 -3.68 -3.89
N VAL A 83 5.22 -4.64 -4.06
CA VAL A 83 5.64 -5.56 -3.00
C VAL A 83 7.13 -5.39 -2.73
N LEU A 84 7.49 -5.12 -1.49
CA LEU A 84 8.89 -5.12 -1.03
C LEU A 84 9.22 -6.48 -0.43
N MET A 85 10.31 -7.07 -0.90
CA MET A 85 10.79 -8.37 -0.46
C MET A 85 12.03 -8.17 0.39
N VAL A 86 11.93 -8.56 1.65
CA VAL A 86 12.94 -8.31 2.67
C VAL A 86 13.49 -9.65 3.14
N PRO A 87 14.77 -9.95 2.94
CA PRO A 87 15.41 -11.10 3.58
C PRO A 87 15.45 -10.90 5.10
N LEU A 88 14.74 -11.74 5.86
CA LEU A 88 14.62 -11.61 7.31
C LEU A 88 15.47 -12.67 8.00
N GLY A 89 16.79 -12.52 7.89
CA GLY A 89 17.75 -13.43 8.53
C GLY A 89 17.77 -13.37 10.07
N ASP A 90 17.04 -12.45 10.70
CA ASP A 90 16.93 -12.29 12.15
C ASP A 90 15.53 -11.76 12.53
N VAL A 91 14.96 -12.26 13.62
CA VAL A 91 13.70 -11.82 14.23
C VAL A 91 13.71 -10.32 14.56
N ASN A 92 14.86 -9.73 14.90
CA ASN A 92 14.95 -8.29 15.12
C ASN A 92 14.58 -7.48 13.86
N LYS A 93 14.87 -8.02 12.67
CA LYS A 93 14.47 -7.39 11.42
C LYS A 93 12.95 -7.43 11.23
N ILE A 94 12.27 -8.45 11.75
CA ILE A 94 10.80 -8.53 11.72
C ILE A 94 10.21 -7.35 12.50
N LYS A 95 10.63 -7.19 13.76
CA LYS A 95 10.17 -6.11 14.64
C LYS A 95 10.50 -4.73 14.07
N LYS A 96 11.70 -4.58 13.47
CA LYS A 96 12.13 -3.35 12.79
C LYS A 96 11.18 -2.99 11.64
N MET A 97 10.85 -3.95 10.77
CA MET A 97 9.91 -3.70 9.65
C MET A 97 8.51 -3.37 10.15
N PHE A 98 8.01 -4.10 11.15
CA PHE A 98 6.73 -3.77 11.80
C PHE A 98 6.71 -2.32 12.33
N HIS A 99 7.78 -1.90 13.02
CA HIS A 99 7.89 -0.53 13.51
C HIS A 99 7.91 0.50 12.38
N VAL A 100 8.65 0.24 11.29
CA VAL A 100 8.65 1.10 10.09
C VAL A 100 7.23 1.26 9.55
N MET A 101 6.46 0.18 9.44
CA MET A 101 5.06 0.25 8.98
C MET A 101 4.18 1.09 9.89
N LYS A 102 4.32 0.94 11.21
CA LYS A 102 3.58 1.69 12.24
C LYS A 102 3.77 3.20 12.20
N THR A 103 4.83 3.69 11.54
CA THR A 103 5.07 5.14 11.40
C THR A 103 4.06 5.82 10.45
N GLN A 104 3.63 5.12 9.39
CA GLN A 104 2.74 5.66 8.36
C GLN A 104 1.36 5.01 8.32
N PHE A 105 1.20 3.88 8.99
CA PHE A 105 -0.03 3.10 8.98
C PHE A 105 -0.45 2.70 10.40
N ASP A 106 -1.74 2.47 10.58
CA ASP A 106 -2.30 1.89 11.79
C ASP A 106 -2.79 0.46 11.55
N LEU A 107 -2.52 -0.39 12.54
CA LEU A 107 -2.76 -1.83 12.49
C LEU A 107 -4.25 -2.09 12.66
N VAL A 108 -4.82 -2.88 11.74
CA VAL A 108 -6.23 -3.26 11.77
C VAL A 108 -6.43 -4.77 11.93
N LEU A 109 -5.42 -5.56 11.57
CA LEU A 109 -5.50 -7.02 11.64
C LEU A 109 -4.14 -7.64 11.91
N ILE A 110 -4.13 -8.67 12.76
CA ILE A 110 -3.03 -9.62 12.86
C ILE A 110 -3.58 -11.01 12.56
N GLU A 111 -2.90 -11.79 11.74
CA GLU A 111 -3.33 -13.14 11.36
C GLU A 111 -2.14 -14.10 11.26
N ASN A 112 -2.44 -15.38 11.43
CA ASN A 112 -1.60 -16.52 11.05
C ASN A 112 -2.52 -17.60 10.43
N ASP A 113 -2.01 -18.79 10.11
CA ASP A 113 -2.84 -19.84 9.46
C ASP A 113 -4.08 -20.29 10.25
N LYS A 114 -4.13 -20.03 11.57
CA LYS A 114 -5.13 -20.60 12.47
C LYS A 114 -5.99 -19.56 13.18
N GLU A 115 -5.41 -18.39 13.43
CA GLU A 115 -5.96 -17.40 14.35
C GLU A 115 -5.92 -16.00 13.69
N ARG A 116 -6.95 -15.22 13.96
CA ARG A 116 -7.08 -13.82 13.54
C ARG A 116 -7.39 -12.95 14.76
N LEU A 117 -6.64 -11.87 14.93
CA LEU A 117 -6.92 -10.80 15.88
C LEU A 117 -7.40 -9.58 15.11
N ASP A 118 -8.69 -9.31 15.25
CA ASP A 118 -9.35 -8.15 14.68
C ASP A 118 -9.20 -6.94 15.62
N ILE A 119 -8.30 -6.03 15.27
CA ILE A 119 -7.97 -4.90 16.16
C ILE A 119 -9.15 -3.94 16.29
N ILE A 120 -9.96 -3.80 15.23
CA ILE A 120 -11.15 -2.94 15.24
C ILE A 120 -12.16 -3.51 16.23
N GLU A 121 -12.47 -4.80 16.12
CA GLU A 121 -13.42 -5.46 17.02
C GLU A 121 -12.94 -5.46 18.48
N ILE A 122 -11.69 -5.82 18.72
CA ILE A 122 -11.14 -5.92 20.08
C ILE A 122 -11.07 -4.53 20.75
N SER A 123 -10.66 -3.49 20.01
CA SER A 123 -10.54 -2.14 20.57
C SER A 123 -11.90 -1.52 20.97
N SER A 124 -12.99 -1.93 20.31
CA SER A 124 -14.34 -1.51 20.68
C SER A 124 -14.88 -2.20 21.94
N ASN A 125 -14.37 -3.39 22.27
CA ASN A 125 -14.86 -4.24 23.36
C ASN A 125 -13.94 -4.30 24.59
N THR A 126 -12.68 -3.85 24.47
CA THR A 126 -11.66 -3.98 25.53
C THR A 126 -11.37 -2.62 26.16
N PHE A 127 -11.84 -2.40 27.39
CA PHE A 127 -11.62 -1.13 28.12
C PHE A 127 -10.21 -1.03 28.76
N ALA A 128 -9.50 -2.14 28.93
CA ALA A 128 -8.18 -2.16 29.57
C ALA A 128 -7.05 -2.25 28.53
N LYS A 129 -6.36 -1.12 28.31
CA LYS A 129 -5.20 -0.98 27.39
C LYS A 129 -4.08 -2.01 27.64
N ASN A 130 -3.91 -2.45 28.89
CA ASN A 130 -2.87 -3.42 29.26
C ASN A 130 -3.22 -4.83 28.75
N ASP A 131 -4.47 -5.24 28.82
CA ASP A 131 -4.92 -6.56 28.36
C ASP A 131 -4.83 -6.67 26.84
N PHE A 132 -5.16 -5.59 26.14
CA PHE A 132 -4.99 -5.48 24.69
C PHE A 132 -3.52 -5.63 24.27
N THR A 133 -2.61 -4.92 24.95
CA THR A 133 -1.17 -4.98 24.65
C THR A 133 -0.61 -6.38 24.89
N LYS A 134 -1.02 -7.02 25.99
CA LYS A 134 -0.63 -8.40 26.32
C LYS A 134 -1.15 -9.39 25.27
N MET A 135 -2.40 -9.26 24.84
CA MET A 135 -2.99 -10.12 23.82
C MET A 135 -2.22 -10.09 22.50
N ILE A 136 -1.83 -8.88 22.04
CA ILE A 136 -0.98 -8.73 20.85
C ILE A 136 0.38 -9.41 21.07
N ALA A 137 1.05 -9.12 22.18
CA ALA A 137 2.37 -9.69 22.46
C ALA A 137 2.35 -11.23 22.51
N ASP A 138 1.33 -11.80 23.14
CA ASP A 138 1.16 -13.25 23.23
C ASP A 138 0.92 -13.88 21.86
N PHE A 139 0.12 -13.24 21.00
CA PHE A 139 -0.08 -13.68 19.63
C PHE A 139 1.23 -13.66 18.82
N GLU A 140 1.92 -12.52 18.85
CA GLU A 140 3.17 -12.32 18.12
C GLU A 140 4.24 -13.32 18.55
N ASN A 141 4.40 -13.56 19.85
CA ASN A 141 5.36 -14.53 20.37
C ASN A 141 5.13 -15.94 19.82
N ARG A 142 3.88 -16.40 19.72
CA ARG A 142 3.54 -17.71 19.13
C ARG A 142 3.77 -17.74 17.62
N ALA A 143 3.42 -16.67 16.93
CA ALA A 143 3.47 -16.59 15.47
C ALA A 143 4.92 -16.45 14.94
N TYR A 144 5.76 -15.69 15.64
CA TYR A 144 7.17 -15.53 15.30
C TYR A 144 7.96 -16.83 15.40
N GLN A 145 7.69 -17.70 16.38
CA GLN A 145 8.34 -19.02 16.47
C GLN A 145 8.11 -19.86 15.21
N LYS A 146 6.94 -19.72 14.59
CA LYS A 146 6.58 -20.43 13.37
C LYS A 146 6.97 -19.71 12.09
N HIS A 147 7.45 -18.46 12.19
CA HIS A 147 7.69 -17.56 11.05
C HIS A 147 6.47 -17.50 10.12
N ASN A 148 5.30 -17.41 10.74
CA ASN A 148 4.05 -17.26 10.03
C ASN A 148 3.20 -16.25 10.77
N ILE A 149 3.30 -15.02 10.30
CA ILE A 149 2.50 -13.91 10.80
C ILE A 149 2.27 -12.93 9.66
N LYS A 150 1.07 -12.36 9.63
CA LYS A 150 0.69 -11.31 8.71
C LYS A 150 -0.01 -10.20 9.48
N TYR A 151 0.38 -8.99 9.14
CA TYR A 151 -0.17 -7.76 9.68
C TYR A 151 -0.81 -6.99 8.54
N THR A 152 -2.05 -6.57 8.73
CA THR A 152 -2.71 -5.65 7.80
C THR A 152 -2.84 -4.29 8.46
N PHE A 153 -2.42 -3.27 7.73
CA PHE A 153 -2.46 -1.88 8.14
C PHE A 153 -3.22 -1.04 7.12
N ILE A 154 -3.74 0.10 7.58
CA ILE A 154 -4.32 1.14 6.74
C ILE A 154 -3.70 2.49 7.07
N SER A 155 -3.68 3.41 6.11
CA SER A 155 -3.07 4.73 6.31
C SER A 155 -3.72 5.49 7.46
N LYS A 156 -2.91 6.24 8.21
CA LYS A 156 -3.32 6.88 9.48
C LYS A 156 -4.49 7.84 9.33
N ASP A 157 -4.53 8.58 8.23
CA ASP A 157 -5.57 9.58 8.00
C ASP A 157 -6.93 8.92 7.79
N GLU A 158 -6.98 7.86 6.98
CA GLU A 158 -8.21 7.11 6.71
C GLU A 158 -8.57 6.19 7.88
N PHE A 159 -7.61 5.72 8.67
CA PHE A 159 -7.87 4.92 9.87
C PHE A 159 -8.86 5.62 10.80
N LYS A 160 -8.68 6.92 11.07
CA LYS A 160 -9.55 7.67 12.00
C LYS A 160 -11.02 7.66 11.57
N THR A 161 -11.26 7.71 10.27
CA THR A 161 -12.61 7.78 9.71
C THR A 161 -13.20 6.38 9.54
N GLN A 162 -12.42 5.44 9.01
CA GLN A 162 -12.90 4.09 8.72
C GLN A 162 -13.10 3.25 9.99
N SER A 163 -12.18 3.32 10.96
CA SER A 163 -12.28 2.55 12.21
C SER A 163 -13.49 2.95 13.07
N ARG A 164 -14.00 4.19 12.93
CA ARG A 164 -15.21 4.64 13.64
C ARG A 164 -16.50 4.12 13.04
N LYS A 165 -16.49 3.79 11.75
CA LYS A 165 -17.66 3.29 11.01
C LYS A 165 -17.72 1.76 11.01
N ALA A 166 -16.54 1.14 10.98
CA ALA A 166 -16.40 -0.32 10.93
C ALA A 166 -16.52 -0.94 12.32
N ARG A 167 -17.25 -2.05 12.42
CA ARG A 167 -17.35 -2.87 13.64
C ARG A 167 -16.24 -3.92 13.72
N ASN A 168 -15.70 -4.29 12.57
CA ASN A 168 -14.65 -5.29 12.41
C ASN A 168 -13.86 -4.99 11.13
N PHE A 169 -12.76 -5.70 10.90
CA PHE A 169 -11.91 -5.52 9.73
C PHE A 169 -12.61 -5.82 8.41
N THR A 170 -13.61 -6.70 8.35
CA THR A 170 -14.33 -6.96 7.08
C THR A 170 -15.08 -5.71 6.59
N GLU A 171 -15.47 -4.83 7.51
CA GLU A 171 -16.15 -3.57 7.18
C GLU A 171 -15.18 -2.42 6.87
N ILE A 172 -13.89 -2.53 7.23
CA ILE A 172 -12.94 -1.41 7.12
C ILE A 172 -12.70 -0.93 5.69
N PHE A 173 -12.90 -1.82 4.71
CA PHE A 173 -12.70 -1.53 3.29
C PHE A 173 -14.02 -1.31 2.54
N LYS A 174 -15.17 -1.44 3.20
CA LYS A 174 -16.45 -1.07 2.59
C LYS A 174 -16.44 0.42 2.33
N ASP A 175 -16.72 0.82 1.10
CA ASP A 175 -16.68 2.22 0.66
C ASP A 175 -15.33 2.90 0.97
N ALA A 176 -14.23 2.13 0.86
CA ALA A 176 -12.89 2.64 1.05
C ALA A 176 -12.65 3.87 0.14
N PRO A 177 -12.22 5.01 0.70
CA PRO A 177 -11.89 6.20 -0.08
C PRO A 177 -10.83 5.85 -1.12
N ILE A 178 -10.89 6.50 -2.28
CA ILE A 178 -10.00 6.16 -3.39
C ILE A 178 -8.53 6.40 -3.07
N HIS A 179 -8.22 7.31 -2.14
CA HIS A 179 -6.87 7.60 -1.65
C HIS A 179 -6.45 6.73 -0.44
N MET A 180 -7.34 5.87 0.06
CA MET A 180 -7.04 4.99 1.18
C MET A 180 -5.97 3.99 0.80
N ARG A 181 -4.88 3.96 1.57
CA ARG A 181 -3.79 3.02 1.34
C ARG A 181 -3.85 1.91 2.37
N ALA A 182 -3.65 0.69 1.92
CA ALA A 182 -3.46 -0.44 2.80
C ALA A 182 -2.06 -1.03 2.57
N ALA A 183 -1.48 -1.52 3.65
CA ALA A 183 -0.23 -2.24 3.59
C ALA A 183 -0.36 -3.57 4.31
N THR A 184 0.18 -4.63 3.73
CA THR A 184 0.24 -5.94 4.35
C THR A 184 1.69 -6.32 4.55
N TYR A 185 2.10 -6.55 5.80
CA TYR A 185 3.40 -7.11 6.12
C TYR A 185 3.25 -8.58 6.51
N SER A 186 3.77 -9.49 5.70
CA SER A 186 3.76 -10.92 5.97
C SER A 186 5.17 -11.44 6.19
N VAL A 187 5.34 -12.36 7.13
CA VAL A 187 6.56 -13.11 7.37
C VAL A 187 6.28 -14.57 7.12
N GLY A 188 7.09 -15.18 6.27
CA GLY A 188 6.95 -16.56 5.84
C GLY A 188 8.30 -17.23 5.59
N ARG A 189 8.27 -18.49 5.16
CA ARG A 189 9.44 -19.20 4.65
C ARG A 189 9.30 -19.47 3.15
N LYS A 190 10.37 -19.24 2.41
CA LYS A 190 10.51 -19.61 0.99
C LYS A 190 11.91 -20.17 0.77
N ASP A 191 11.99 -21.35 0.18
CA ASP A 191 13.25 -22.06 -0.10
C ASP A 191 14.16 -22.16 1.14
N GLY A 192 13.58 -22.53 2.28
CA GLY A 192 14.28 -22.65 3.57
C GLY A 192 14.69 -21.32 4.24
N ARG A 193 14.45 -20.18 3.61
CA ARG A 193 14.79 -18.84 4.13
C ARG A 193 13.56 -18.12 4.65
N VAL A 194 13.72 -17.39 5.75
CA VAL A 194 12.68 -16.50 6.28
C VAL A 194 12.67 -15.21 5.46
N ILE A 195 11.50 -14.87 4.92
CA ILE A 195 11.31 -13.69 4.08
C ILE A 195 10.13 -12.88 4.59
N GLY A 196 10.29 -11.57 4.56
CA GLY A 196 9.23 -10.59 4.74
C GLY A 196 8.74 -10.08 3.40
N THR A 197 7.42 -9.94 3.26
CA THR A 197 6.80 -9.26 2.13
C THR A 197 5.97 -8.10 2.63
N ILE A 198 6.23 -6.89 2.14
CA ILE A 198 5.41 -5.71 2.43
C ILE A 198 4.70 -5.31 1.14
N SER A 199 3.41 -5.61 1.04
CA SER A 199 2.58 -5.21 -0.09
C SER A 199 1.89 -3.89 0.21
N PHE A 200 1.95 -2.94 -0.73
CA PHE A 200 1.21 -1.70 -0.72
C PHE A 200 0.14 -1.76 -1.80
N ILE A 201 -1.10 -1.43 -1.42
CA ILE A 201 -2.25 -1.39 -2.30
C ILE A 201 -3.11 -0.17 -1.99
N VAL A 202 -4.03 0.11 -2.90
CA VAL A 202 -5.10 1.10 -2.71
C VAL A 202 -6.42 0.36 -2.97
N PRO A 203 -7.18 -0.01 -1.92
CA PRO A 203 -8.32 -0.91 -2.06
C PRO A 203 -9.41 -0.42 -3.02
N GLY A 204 -9.56 0.90 -3.18
CA GLY A 204 -10.55 1.51 -4.06
C GLY A 204 -10.15 1.55 -5.55
N ILE A 205 -8.95 1.07 -5.93
CA ILE A 205 -8.50 1.12 -7.33
C ILE A 205 -9.10 -0.02 -8.14
N THR A 206 -9.69 0.35 -9.27
CA THR A 206 -10.27 -0.55 -10.27
C THR A 206 -9.74 -0.18 -11.65
N GLU A 207 -9.93 -1.06 -12.63
CA GLU A 207 -9.62 -0.77 -14.03
C GLU A 207 -10.32 0.50 -14.53
N ALA A 208 -11.62 0.66 -14.23
CA ALA A 208 -12.39 1.84 -14.58
C ALA A 208 -11.81 3.15 -14.00
N TYR A 209 -11.26 3.10 -12.78
CA TYR A 209 -10.58 4.28 -12.21
C TYR A 209 -9.32 4.65 -13.00
N LEU A 210 -8.52 3.65 -13.37
CA LEU A 210 -7.27 3.86 -14.11
C LEU A 210 -7.51 4.44 -15.50
N ASP A 211 -8.59 4.01 -16.16
CA ASP A 211 -8.97 4.51 -17.48
C ASP A 211 -9.43 5.97 -17.43
N GLN A 212 -10.12 6.37 -16.35
CA GLN A 212 -10.57 7.75 -16.14
C GLN A 212 -9.45 8.69 -15.64
N ASN A 213 -8.39 8.15 -15.03
CA ASN A 213 -7.32 8.93 -14.40
C ASN A 213 -5.94 8.49 -14.91
N PRO A 214 -5.65 8.62 -16.22
CA PRO A 214 -4.32 8.33 -16.72
C PRO A 214 -3.32 9.32 -16.12
N ILE A 215 -2.24 8.84 -15.48
CA ILE A 215 -1.13 9.72 -15.12
C ILE A 215 -0.54 10.27 -16.43
N VAL A 216 -0.66 11.58 -16.63
CA VAL A 216 0.05 12.31 -17.68
C VAL A 216 1.49 12.46 -17.21
N GLU A 217 2.45 12.04 -18.04
CA GLU A 217 3.86 12.25 -17.78
C GLU A 217 4.13 13.77 -17.83
N ASP A 218 4.20 14.42 -16.66
CA ASP A 218 4.72 15.78 -16.57
C ASP A 218 6.24 15.71 -16.81
N PHE A 219 6.67 16.00 -18.03
CA PHE A 219 8.08 16.19 -18.40
C PHE A 219 8.52 17.64 -18.17
#